data_AF-A0A2G4HPE0-F1
#
_entry.id   AF-A0A2G4HPE0-F1
#
_cell.length_a   1.000
_cell.length_b   1.000
_cell.length_c   1.000
_cell.angle_alpha   90.00
_cell.angle_beta   90.00
_cell.angle_gamma   90.00
#
_symmetry.space_group_name_H-M   'P 1'
#
loop_
_entity.id
_entity.type
_entity.pdbx_description
1 polymer ?
#
loop_
_entity_poly.entity_id
_entity_poly.type
_entity_poly.pdbx_seq_one_letter_code
_entity_poly.pdbx_strand_id
1 'polypeptide(L)'
;MPSLAIGLLDPSQLLGRPALAAAGDTPGGKGAQVYCYMRVAGNNHEVSWIAAYALIKRQSASLFKTSPEHASVMITEAVVQNPTNFPECGKYLGSLYEKQAAAEAAAAAAPTASQPSTSNSGANRSDRPN
;
A
#
# COMPACT_ATOMS: atom_id res chain seq x y z
N MET A 1 11.22 -48.87 47.93
CA MET A 1 11.75 -47.62 47.35
C MET A 1 11.56 -47.65 45.83
N PRO A 2 10.53 -46.98 45.29
CA PRO A 2 10.69 -46.28 44.02
C PRO A 2 10.25 -44.82 44.16
N SER A 3 11.13 -43.91 43.77
CA SER A 3 10.90 -42.46 43.78
C SER A 3 9.94 -42.06 42.66
N LEU A 4 8.82 -41.42 43.01
CA LEU A 4 8.03 -40.65 42.06
C LEU A 4 8.75 -39.33 41.77
N ALA A 5 9.23 -39.15 40.54
CA ALA A 5 9.66 -37.86 40.03
C ALA A 5 8.41 -37.11 39.50
N ILE A 6 7.98 -36.09 40.23
CA ILE A 6 6.96 -35.14 39.77
C ILE A 6 7.65 -34.18 38.81
N GLY A 7 7.42 -34.37 37.50
CA GLY A 7 7.85 -33.42 36.48
C GLY A 7 7.06 -32.12 36.61
N LEU A 8 7.75 -31.03 36.92
CA LEU A 8 7.19 -29.68 36.86
C LEU A 8 6.83 -29.36 35.41
N LEU A 9 5.55 -29.05 35.16
CA LEU A 9 5.16 -28.35 33.94
C LEU A 9 5.81 -26.96 33.97
N ASP A 10 6.80 -26.76 33.11
CA ASP A 10 7.44 -25.46 32.91
C ASP A 10 6.48 -24.54 32.13
N PRO A 11 5.97 -23.45 32.73
CA PRO A 11 5.02 -22.55 32.08
C PRO A 11 5.66 -21.66 31.00
N SER A 12 6.96 -21.78 30.73
CA SER A 12 7.68 -20.88 29.80
C SER A 12 7.46 -21.21 28.32
N GLN A 13 6.74 -22.28 27.99
CA GLN A 13 6.48 -22.67 26.59
C GLN A 13 5.31 -21.93 25.91
N LEU A 14 4.64 -20.98 26.58
CA LEU A 14 3.49 -20.26 25.99
C LEU A 14 3.84 -18.94 25.27
N LEU A 15 5.08 -18.48 25.35
CA LEU A 15 5.52 -17.20 24.78
C LEU A 15 6.32 -17.41 23.49
N GLY A 16 5.64 -17.61 22.36
CA GLY A 16 6.36 -17.53 21.07
C GLY A 16 5.83 -18.32 19.89
N ARG A 17 4.53 -18.59 19.77
CA ARG A 17 3.99 -18.88 18.42
C ARG A 17 3.88 -17.54 17.69
N PRO A 18 4.64 -17.29 16.61
CA PRO A 18 4.30 -16.19 15.72
C PRO A 18 2.86 -16.44 15.27
N ALA A 19 1.95 -15.52 15.59
CA ALA A 19 0.63 -15.54 15.02
C ALA A 19 0.84 -15.43 13.51
N LEU A 20 0.59 -16.51 12.78
CA LEU A 20 0.46 -16.44 11.35
C LEU A 20 -0.76 -15.54 11.16
N ALA A 21 -0.52 -14.26 10.85
CA ALA A 21 -1.60 -13.31 10.61
C ALA A 21 -2.48 -13.94 9.54
N ALA A 22 -3.74 -14.20 9.88
CA ALA A 22 -4.69 -14.68 8.89
C ALA A 22 -4.63 -13.69 7.72
N ALA A 23 -4.66 -14.18 6.48
CA ALA A 23 -4.47 -13.38 5.28
C ALA A 23 -5.36 -12.11 5.20
N GLY A 24 -6.44 -12.06 6.00
CA GLY A 24 -7.35 -10.93 6.13
C GLY A 24 -7.24 -10.13 7.43
N ASP A 25 -6.13 -10.16 8.18
CA ASP A 25 -6.01 -9.37 9.42
C ASP A 25 -5.19 -8.08 9.31
N THR A 26 -4.41 -7.94 8.24
CA THR A 26 -3.77 -6.67 7.88
C THR A 26 -4.75 -5.78 7.10
N PRO A 27 -4.55 -4.45 7.07
CA PRO A 27 -5.34 -3.56 6.22
C PRO A 27 -5.31 -3.99 4.75
N GLY A 28 -4.14 -4.39 4.23
CA GLY A 28 -3.97 -4.95 2.89
C GLY A 28 -4.77 -6.22 2.66
N GLY A 29 -4.76 -7.13 3.64
CA GLY A 29 -5.54 -8.36 3.61
C GLY A 29 -7.06 -8.13 3.56
N LYS A 30 -7.57 -7.23 4.40
CA LYS A 30 -9.00 -6.86 4.42
C LYS A 30 -9.40 -6.13 3.12
N GLY A 31 -8.52 -5.28 2.60
CA GLY A 31 -8.68 -4.65 1.30
C GLY A 31 -8.71 -5.66 0.15
N ALA A 32 -7.80 -6.62 0.14
CA ALA A 32 -7.75 -7.70 -0.84
C ALA A 32 -9.02 -8.55 -0.79
N GLN A 33 -9.50 -8.90 0.40
CA GLN A 33 -10.74 -9.68 0.54
C GLN A 33 -11.92 -8.99 -0.14
N VAL A 34 -12.11 -7.69 0.09
CA VAL A 34 -13.21 -6.95 -0.52
C VAL A 34 -13.01 -6.78 -2.03
N TYR A 35 -11.82 -6.35 -2.45
CA TYR A 35 -11.52 -6.14 -3.86
C TYR A 35 -11.71 -7.42 -4.67
N CYS A 36 -11.09 -8.51 -4.22
CA CYS A 36 -11.15 -9.81 -4.89
C CYS A 36 -12.58 -10.34 -4.94
N TYR A 37 -13.30 -10.30 -3.81
CA TYR A 37 -14.69 -10.76 -3.76
C TYR A 37 -15.57 -10.00 -4.75
N MET A 38 -15.49 -8.67 -4.76
CA MET A 38 -16.32 -7.84 -5.64
C MET A 38 -16.00 -8.06 -7.12
N ARG A 39 -14.73 -8.23 -7.48
CA ARG A 39 -14.31 -8.52 -8.85
C ARG A 39 -14.78 -9.89 -9.33
N VAL A 40 -14.68 -10.92 -8.49
CA VAL A 40 -15.21 -12.26 -8.81
C VAL A 40 -16.73 -12.25 -8.92
N ALA A 41 -17.42 -11.41 -8.14
CA ALA A 41 -18.86 -11.19 -8.23
C ALA A 41 -19.31 -10.37 -9.47
N GLY A 42 -18.39 -9.97 -10.35
CA GLY A 42 -18.69 -9.27 -11.59
C GLY A 42 -18.76 -7.74 -11.48
N ASN A 43 -18.36 -7.14 -10.35
CA ASN A 43 -18.25 -5.69 -10.25
C ASN A 43 -17.04 -5.18 -11.07
N ASN A 44 -17.14 -3.96 -11.58
CA ASN A 44 -16.02 -3.32 -12.28
C ASN A 44 -14.89 -2.94 -11.30
N HIS A 45 -13.73 -2.57 -11.87
CA HIS A 45 -12.56 -2.15 -11.11
C HIS A 45 -12.87 -1.01 -10.14
N GLU A 46 -13.46 0.09 -10.63
CA GLU A 46 -13.64 1.32 -9.84
C GLU A 46 -14.48 1.09 -8.57
N VAL A 47 -15.62 0.39 -8.68
CA VAL A 47 -16.51 0.13 -7.52
C VAL A 47 -15.82 -0.79 -6.52
N SER A 48 -15.16 -1.83 -7.01
CA SER A 48 -14.42 -2.78 -6.16
C SER A 48 -13.25 -2.10 -5.45
N TRP A 49 -12.55 -1.20 -6.15
CA TRP A 49 -11.41 -0.46 -5.66
C TRP A 49 -11.79 0.56 -4.60
N ILE A 50 -12.83 1.36 -4.82
CA ILE A 50 -13.31 2.36 -3.86
C ILE A 50 -13.66 1.69 -2.52
N ALA A 51 -14.37 0.57 -2.56
CA ALA A 51 -14.75 -0.18 -1.36
C ALA A 51 -13.53 -0.70 -0.58
N ALA A 52 -12.58 -1.32 -1.28
CA ALA A 52 -11.36 -1.83 -0.67
C ALA A 52 -10.47 -0.71 -0.10
N TYR A 53 -10.27 0.37 -0.87
CA TYR A 53 -9.43 1.50 -0.46
C TYR A 53 -9.98 2.22 0.76
N ALA A 54 -11.31 2.41 0.85
CA ALA A 54 -11.95 3.00 2.01
C ALA A 54 -11.67 2.22 3.30
N LEU A 55 -11.66 0.88 3.23
CA LEU A 55 -11.34 0.03 4.37
C LEU A 55 -9.88 0.10 4.77
N ILE A 56 -8.97 -0.02 3.80
CA ILE A 56 -7.52 0.09 4.01
C ILE A 56 -7.20 1.42 4.70
N LYS A 57 -7.74 2.52 4.17
CA LYS A 57 -7.52 3.87 4.68
C LYS A 57 -7.99 4.05 6.12
N ARG A 58 -9.12 3.41 6.51
CA ARG A 58 -9.63 3.47 7.88
C ARG A 58 -8.78 2.66 8.87
N GLN A 59 -8.16 1.59 8.41
CA GLN A 59 -7.44 0.64 9.27
C GLN A 59 -5.93 0.88 9.32
N SER A 60 -5.38 1.64 8.38
CA SER A 60 -4.02 2.16 8.49
C SER A 60 -3.96 3.17 9.64
N ALA A 61 -3.38 2.75 10.76
CA ALA A 61 -3.23 3.57 11.98
C ALA A 61 -2.19 4.71 11.84
N SER A 62 -1.71 4.99 10.62
CA SER A 62 -0.64 5.96 10.40
C SER A 62 -1.18 7.38 10.20
N LEU A 63 -0.46 8.36 10.78
CA LEU A 63 -0.71 9.80 10.61
C LEU A 63 -0.56 10.27 9.16
N PHE A 64 0.05 9.46 8.30
CA PHE A 64 0.07 9.67 6.86
C PHE A 64 -1.07 8.87 6.23
N LYS A 65 -2.07 9.59 5.69
CA LYS A 65 -3.18 9.01 4.92
C LYS A 65 -2.62 8.07 3.86
N THR A 66 -2.91 6.77 3.99
CA THR A 66 -2.51 5.76 2.99
C THR A 66 -2.90 6.22 1.61
N SER A 67 -1.91 6.41 0.75
CA SER A 67 -2.14 6.84 -0.61
C SER A 67 -2.80 5.69 -1.41
N PRO A 68 -3.57 5.99 -2.46
CA PRO A 68 -4.09 4.98 -3.37
C PRO A 68 -3.00 4.05 -3.90
N GLU A 69 -1.80 4.57 -4.13
CA GLU A 69 -0.63 3.83 -4.60
C GLU A 69 -0.18 2.82 -3.57
N HIS A 70 -0.01 3.24 -2.30
CA HIS A 70 0.39 2.33 -1.25
C HIS A 70 -0.67 1.25 -0.96
N ALA A 71 -1.96 1.61 -1.08
CA ALA A 71 -3.05 0.65 -0.93
C ALA A 71 -3.03 -0.43 -2.02
N SER A 72 -2.68 -0.08 -3.27
CA SER A 72 -2.59 -1.06 -4.35
C SER A 72 -1.53 -2.12 -4.08
N VAL A 73 -0.36 -1.70 -3.58
CA VAL A 73 0.73 -2.59 -3.19
C VAL A 73 0.32 -3.50 -2.03
N MET A 74 -0.34 -2.95 -1.01
CA MET A 74 -0.81 -3.76 0.13
C MET A 74 -1.82 -4.84 -0.27
N ILE A 75 -2.72 -4.56 -1.24
CA ILE A 75 -3.64 -5.58 -1.77
C ILE A 75 -2.86 -6.63 -2.56
N THR A 76 -1.97 -6.21 -3.46
CA THR A 76 -1.17 -7.11 -4.29
C THR A 76 -0.33 -8.05 -3.42
N GLU A 77 0.37 -7.52 -2.41
CA GLU A 77 1.16 -8.29 -1.45
C GLU A 77 0.31 -9.34 -0.74
N ALA A 78 -0.88 -8.97 -0.26
CA ALA A 78 -1.77 -9.90 0.43
C ALA A 78 -2.21 -11.06 -0.50
N VAL A 79 -2.54 -10.75 -1.76
CA VAL A 79 -3.00 -11.74 -2.75
C VAL A 79 -1.88 -12.71 -3.13
N VAL A 80 -0.66 -12.21 -3.38
CA VAL A 80 0.47 -13.06 -3.78
C VAL A 80 1.02 -13.89 -2.63
N GLN A 81 0.96 -13.38 -1.39
CA GLN A 81 1.38 -14.14 -0.20
C GLN A 81 0.39 -15.25 0.16
N ASN A 82 -0.89 -15.08 -0.19
CA ASN A 82 -1.96 -16.01 0.20
C ASN A 82 -2.87 -16.37 -0.99
N PRO A 83 -2.35 -16.95 -2.09
CA PRO A 83 -3.14 -17.20 -3.30
C PRO A 83 -4.30 -18.17 -3.07
N THR A 84 -4.18 -19.10 -2.12
CA THR A 84 -5.25 -20.02 -1.72
C THR A 84 -6.44 -19.30 -1.09
N ASN A 85 -6.22 -18.16 -0.44
CA ASN A 85 -7.28 -17.36 0.19
C ASN A 85 -7.93 -16.36 -0.78
N PHE A 86 -7.26 -16.08 -1.90
CA PHE A 86 -7.73 -15.17 -2.94
C PHE A 86 -7.72 -15.87 -4.32
N PRO A 87 -8.42 -17.02 -4.46
CA PRO A 87 -8.43 -17.76 -5.71
C PRO A 87 -8.98 -16.87 -6.81
N GLU A 88 -8.44 -17.00 -8.02
CA GLU A 88 -8.88 -16.24 -9.20
C GLU A 88 -8.68 -14.71 -9.10
N CYS A 89 -8.18 -14.16 -7.99
CA CYS A 89 -8.02 -12.71 -7.86
C CYS A 89 -6.80 -12.16 -8.62
N GLY A 90 -5.78 -12.99 -8.85
CA GLY A 90 -4.54 -12.60 -9.52
C GLY A 90 -4.76 -11.90 -10.86
N LYS A 91 -5.78 -12.31 -11.62
CA LYS A 91 -6.13 -11.70 -12.92
C LYS A 91 -6.63 -10.24 -12.84
N TYR A 92 -7.01 -9.79 -11.65
CA TYR A 92 -7.53 -8.44 -11.42
C TYR A 92 -6.48 -7.49 -10.82
N LEU A 93 -5.30 -7.98 -10.45
CA LEU A 93 -4.26 -7.15 -9.81
C LEU A 93 -3.73 -6.06 -10.75
N GLY A 94 -3.59 -6.34 -12.05
CA GLY A 94 -3.10 -5.36 -13.03
C GLY A 94 -3.90 -4.05 -13.05
N SER A 95 -5.24 -4.15 -12.94
CA SER A 95 -6.10 -2.97 -12.94
C SER A 95 -5.93 -2.04 -11.73
N LEU A 96 -5.32 -2.51 -10.63
CA LEU A 96 -4.98 -1.65 -9.48
C LEU A 96 -3.96 -0.55 -9.85
N TYR A 97 -3.21 -0.77 -10.95
CA TYR A 97 -2.12 0.10 -11.39
C TYR A 97 -2.47 0.90 -12.67
N GLU A 98 -3.63 0.68 -13.28
CA GLU A 98 -4.03 1.35 -14.55
C GLU A 98 -4.15 2.88 -14.39
N LYS A 99 -4.77 3.34 -13.29
CA LYS A 99 -4.92 4.79 -13.02
C LYS A 99 -3.59 5.45 -12.65
N GLN A 100 -2.66 4.69 -12.09
CA GLN A 100 -1.33 5.16 -11.71
C GLN A 100 -0.45 5.33 -12.95
N ALA A 101 -0.49 4.37 -13.87
CA ALA A 101 0.17 4.51 -15.17
C ALA A 101 -0.35 5.74 -15.95
N ALA A 102 -1.66 6.01 -15.89
CA ALA A 102 -2.24 7.22 -16.49
C ALA A 102 -1.81 8.51 -15.78
N ALA A 103 -1.74 8.51 -14.45
CA ALA A 103 -1.29 9.66 -13.66
C ALA A 103 0.21 9.94 -13.85
N GLU A 104 1.04 8.91 -13.94
CA GLU A 104 2.47 9.01 -14.18
C GLU A 104 2.76 9.47 -15.62
N ALA A 105 2.02 8.96 -16.61
CA ALA A 105 2.09 9.44 -17.98
C ALA A 105 1.64 10.92 -18.10
N ALA A 106 0.60 11.33 -17.36
CA ALA A 106 0.17 12.72 -17.29
C ALA A 106 1.19 13.62 -16.56
N ALA A 107 1.84 13.12 -15.51
CA ALA A 107 2.91 13.83 -14.81
C ALA A 107 4.19 13.94 -15.65
N ALA A 108 4.52 12.92 -16.43
CA ALA A 108 5.64 12.92 -17.38
C ALA A 108 5.37 13.82 -18.61
N ALA A 109 4.10 14.02 -18.95
CA ALA A 109 3.67 14.92 -20.03
C ALA A 109 3.43 16.37 -19.56
N ALA A 110 3.53 16.66 -18.26
CA ALA A 110 3.46 18.03 -17.77
C ALA A 110 4.71 18.80 -18.22
N PRO A 111 4.59 19.96 -18.90
CA PRO A 111 5.76 20.75 -19.22
C PRO A 111 6.41 21.20 -17.91
N THR A 112 7.72 21.01 -17.79
CA THR A 112 8.54 21.61 -16.74
C THR A 112 8.44 23.14 -16.84
N ALA A 113 7.42 23.71 -16.21
CA ALA A 113 7.25 25.15 -16.13
C ALA A 113 8.27 25.72 -15.14
N SER A 114 9.38 26.20 -15.71
CA SER A 114 10.15 27.38 -15.31
C SER A 114 10.60 27.47 -13.85
N GLN A 115 11.86 27.08 -13.62
CA GLN A 115 12.66 27.67 -12.54
C GLN A 115 12.71 29.20 -12.74
N PRO A 116 12.48 30.03 -11.71
CA PRO A 116 12.87 31.43 -11.79
C PRO A 116 14.39 31.50 -11.70
N SER A 117 15.05 31.69 -12.85
CA SER A 117 16.45 32.09 -12.89
C SER A 117 16.58 33.46 -12.22
N THR A 118 17.12 33.48 -11.02
CA THR A 118 17.66 34.69 -10.39
C THR A 118 18.82 35.20 -11.25
N SER A 119 18.52 36.08 -12.20
CA SER A 119 19.50 36.83 -12.97
C SER A 119 20.22 37.80 -12.03
N ASN A 120 21.28 37.32 -11.41
CA ASN A 120 22.23 38.12 -10.66
C ASN A 120 23.15 38.84 -11.68
N SER A 121 22.62 39.87 -12.34
CA SER A 121 23.40 40.72 -13.24
C SER A 121 23.93 41.92 -12.46
N GLY A 122 25.15 41.76 -11.93
CA GLY A 122 25.97 42.87 -11.50
C GLY A 122 26.27 43.78 -12.69
N ALA A 123 25.90 45.05 -12.56
CA ALA A 123 26.32 46.11 -13.48
C ALA A 123 26.85 47.28 -12.65
N ASN A 124 28.04 47.09 -12.09
CA ASN A 124 28.93 48.20 -11.80
C ASN A 124 29.65 48.53 -13.12
N ARG A 125 29.28 49.64 -13.76
CA ARG A 125 30.10 50.32 -14.78
C ARG A 125 29.51 51.71 -15.05
N SER A 126 30.25 52.68 -14.51
CA SER A 126 30.42 54.05 -14.98
C SER A 126 29.91 54.32 -16.40
N ASP A 127 29.07 55.34 -16.58
CA ASP A 127 29.35 56.44 -17.52
C ASP A 127 28.34 57.61 -17.39
N ARG A 128 28.84 58.81 -17.72
CA ARG A 128 28.32 60.19 -17.61
C ARG A 128 27.26 60.51 -18.72
N PRO A 129 26.93 61.78 -19.05
CA PRO A 129 26.34 62.94 -18.35
C PRO A 129 25.01 63.45 -18.99
N ASN A 130 24.26 64.32 -18.31
CA ASN A 130 23.79 65.66 -18.78
C ASN A 130 23.06 66.36 -17.62
#